data_AF-A0ABD3XZN4-F1
#
_entry.id   AF-A0ABD3XZN4-F1
#
_cell.length_a   1.000
_cell.length_b   1.000
_cell.length_c   1.000
_cell.angle_alpha   90.00
_cell.angle_beta   90.00
_cell.angle_gamma   90.00
#
_symmetry.space_group_name_H-M   'P 1'
#
loop_
_entity.id
_entity.type
_entity.pdbx_description
1 polymer ?
#
loop_
_entity_poly.entity_id
_entity_poly.type
_entity_poly.pdbx_seq_one_letter_code
_entity_poly.pdbx_strand_id
1 'polypeptide(L)'
;MVRIIVLASLLSVGFAIRLHNYTDCSEGAKILYVNFPQCKKEPCALMKGTNYTVSVGFISSEQTQTATAEFQVLINGYPFYTSPPVDSCKYDDVKCPVKKGAKQVYRQNFTVPGFARPMKFDAKWYIQDDNKKPLICTITPMNIVS
;
A
#
# COMPACT_ATOMS: atom_id res chain seq x y z
N MET A 1 -13.77 44.85 -28.80
CA MET A 1 -14.35 44.11 -27.66
C MET A 1 -13.70 42.74 -27.63
N VAL A 2 -12.76 42.48 -26.72
CA VAL A 2 -12.16 41.15 -26.52
C VAL A 2 -12.28 40.82 -25.04
N ARG A 3 -13.13 39.86 -24.70
CA ARG A 3 -13.28 39.34 -23.34
C ARG A 3 -12.18 38.32 -23.10
N ILE A 4 -11.18 38.67 -22.30
CA ILE A 4 -10.15 37.74 -21.83
C ILE A 4 -10.76 36.95 -20.68
N ILE A 5 -11.14 35.70 -20.93
CA ILE A 5 -11.56 34.76 -19.89
C ILE A 5 -10.29 34.10 -19.36
N VAL A 6 -9.81 34.55 -18.20
CA VAL A 6 -8.70 33.90 -17.49
C VAL A 6 -9.26 32.67 -16.77
N LEU A 7 -9.11 31.49 -17.38
CA LEU A 7 -9.32 30.22 -16.67
C LEU A 7 -8.15 30.03 -15.69
N ALA A 8 -8.36 30.42 -14.43
CA ALA A 8 -7.50 30.03 -13.34
C ALA A 8 -7.72 28.54 -13.05
N SER A 9 -6.91 27.67 -13.65
CA SER A 9 -6.86 26.25 -13.31
C SER A 9 -6.33 26.10 -11.88
N LEU A 10 -7.22 25.78 -10.93
CA LEU A 10 -6.83 25.31 -9.61
C LEU A 10 -6.08 23.99 -9.78
N LEU A 11 -4.75 24.06 -9.85
CA LEU A 11 -3.88 22.92 -9.58
C LEU A 11 -4.07 22.57 -8.10
N SER A 12 -5.01 21.68 -7.80
CA SER A 12 -5.10 21.04 -6.50
C SER A 12 -3.83 20.21 -6.32
N VAL A 13 -2.83 20.79 -5.67
CA VAL A 13 -1.67 20.03 -5.19
C VAL A 13 -2.18 19.09 -4.10
N GLY A 14 -2.57 17.88 -4.50
CA GLY A 14 -2.91 16.83 -3.56
C GLY A 14 -1.68 16.52 -2.72
N PHE A 15 -1.72 16.88 -1.43
CA PHE A 15 -0.67 16.49 -0.49
C PHE A 15 -0.68 14.95 -0.40
N ALA A 16 0.37 14.31 -0.92
CA ALA A 16 0.57 12.88 -0.77
C ALA A 16 0.96 12.60 0.69
N ILE A 17 0.01 12.11 1.50
CA ILE A 17 0.27 11.77 2.90
C ILE A 17 0.99 10.43 2.97
N ARG A 18 2.25 10.49 3.43
CA ARG A 18 3.10 9.32 3.67
C ARG A 18 3.04 8.91 5.14
N LEU A 19 3.11 7.61 5.35
CA LEU A 19 3.29 7.04 6.68
C LEU A 19 4.74 7.17 7.11
N HIS A 20 4.94 7.54 8.37
CA HIS A 20 6.24 7.68 9.02
C HIS A 20 6.56 6.47 9.90
N ASN A 21 5.54 5.84 10.49
CA ASN A 21 5.67 4.69 11.36
C ASN A 21 5.28 3.42 10.61
N TYR A 22 6.27 2.77 9.99
CA TYR A 22 6.14 1.42 9.48
C TYR A 22 7.48 0.68 9.61
N THR A 23 7.42 -0.63 9.71
CA THR A 23 8.58 -1.52 9.66
C THR A 23 8.75 -2.06 8.25
N ASP A 24 9.93 -1.88 7.67
CA ASP A 24 10.33 -2.55 6.43
C ASP A 24 10.93 -3.91 6.76
N CYS A 25 10.31 -4.98 6.26
CA CYS A 25 10.74 -6.37 6.39
C CYS A 25 11.06 -7.01 5.02
N SER A 26 11.27 -6.18 4.00
CA SER A 26 11.53 -6.64 2.64
C SER A 26 12.95 -7.19 2.51
N GLU A 27 13.12 -8.23 1.70
CA GLU A 27 14.44 -8.75 1.31
C GLU A 27 14.75 -8.39 -0.15
N GLY A 28 13.73 -8.41 -1.01
CA GLY A 28 13.83 -8.22 -2.46
C GLY A 28 13.72 -6.76 -2.93
N ALA A 29 13.49 -5.81 -2.03
CA ALA A 29 13.44 -4.39 -2.37
C ALA A 29 13.82 -3.47 -1.21
N LYS A 30 14.17 -2.23 -1.56
CA LYS A 30 14.23 -1.10 -0.64
C LYS A 30 12.93 -0.30 -0.73
N ILE A 31 12.22 -0.15 0.39
CA ILE A 31 11.03 0.70 0.44
C ILE A 31 11.44 2.17 0.48
N LEU A 32 10.86 2.98 -0.42
CA LEU A 32 11.08 4.41 -0.51
C LEU A 32 10.04 5.20 0.30
N TYR A 33 8.80 4.73 0.29
CA TYR A 33 7.70 5.30 1.05
C TYR A 33 6.51 4.34 1.07
N VAL A 34 5.70 4.45 2.12
CA VAL A 34 4.32 3.97 2.14
C VAL A 34 3.42 5.20 2.12
N ASN A 35 2.56 5.31 1.11
CA ASN A 35 1.64 6.41 0.92
C ASN A 35 0.22 5.95 1.22
N PHE A 36 -0.45 6.66 2.14
CA PHE A 36 -1.80 6.38 2.57
C PHE A 36 -2.56 7.71 2.65
N PRO A 37 -3.08 8.23 1.51
CA PRO A 37 -3.64 9.57 1.42
C PRO A 37 -4.78 9.86 2.40
N GLN A 38 -5.56 8.85 2.76
CA GLN A 38 -6.69 8.97 3.66
C GLN A 38 -6.29 9.00 5.15
N CYS A 39 -5.00 8.82 5.48
CA CYS A 39 -4.51 8.76 6.85
C CYS A 39 -3.91 10.11 7.30
N LYS A 40 -4.73 10.98 7.89
CA LYS A 40 -4.27 12.32 8.34
C LYS A 40 -3.39 12.28 9.60
N LYS A 41 -3.51 11.23 10.42
CA LYS A 41 -2.78 11.04 11.67
C LYS A 41 -2.51 9.56 11.89
N GLU A 42 -1.28 9.25 12.28
CA GLU A 42 -0.86 7.90 12.65
C GLU A 42 -1.06 7.65 14.15
N PRO A 43 -1.40 6.41 14.57
CA PRO A 43 -1.78 5.26 13.73
C PRO A 43 -3.10 5.50 12.99
N CYS A 44 -3.17 5.04 11.74
CA CYS A 44 -4.30 5.32 10.85
C CYS A 44 -5.62 4.76 11.41
N ALA A 45 -6.66 5.61 11.43
CA ALA A 45 -8.02 5.23 11.80
C ALA A 45 -8.82 4.88 10.55
N LEU A 46 -9.09 3.58 10.36
CA LEU A 46 -9.84 3.04 9.24
C LEU A 46 -11.32 2.90 9.61
N MET A 47 -12.19 3.54 8.85
CA MET A 47 -13.63 3.49 9.02
C MET A 47 -14.21 2.27 8.28
N LYS A 48 -15.24 1.68 8.85
CA LYS A 48 -15.94 0.53 8.26
C LYS A 48 -16.62 0.94 6.96
N GLY A 49 -16.75 -0.01 6.03
CA GLY A 49 -17.37 0.20 4.72
C GLY A 49 -16.65 1.22 3.83
N THR A 50 -15.48 1.71 4.25
CA THR A 50 -14.74 2.75 3.54
C THR A 50 -13.68 2.11 2.65
N ASN A 51 -13.56 2.65 1.44
CA ASN A 51 -12.54 2.27 0.48
C ASN A 51 -11.26 3.07 0.72
N TYR A 52 -10.15 2.35 0.80
CA TYR A 52 -8.83 2.88 1.01
C TYR A 52 -7.92 2.50 -0.16
N THR A 53 -6.91 3.34 -0.37
CA THR A 53 -5.86 3.09 -1.34
C THR A 53 -4.53 3.24 -0.64
N VAL A 54 -3.72 2.19 -0.67
CA VAL A 54 -2.31 2.26 -0.25
C VAL A 54 -1.44 2.24 -1.49
N SER A 55 -0.29 2.90 -1.42
CA SER A 55 0.74 2.75 -2.44
C SER A 55 2.12 2.63 -1.79
N VAL A 56 2.92 1.69 -2.26
CA VAL A 56 4.26 1.46 -1.76
C VAL A 56 5.25 1.73 -2.88
N GLY A 57 6.04 2.79 -2.74
CA GLY A 57 7.14 3.07 -3.66
C GLY A 57 8.36 2.25 -3.26
N PHE A 58 8.97 1.53 -4.20
CA PHE A 58 10.12 0.66 -3.92
C PHE A 58 11.16 0.67 -5.04
N ILE A 59 12.37 0.22 -4.72
CA ILE A 59 13.42 -0.11 -5.68
C ILE A 59 13.76 -1.58 -5.51
N SER A 60 13.58 -2.37 -6.56
CA SER A 60 13.88 -3.81 -6.53
C SER A 60 15.38 -4.07 -6.40
N SER A 61 15.79 -4.92 -5.47
CA SER A 61 17.18 -5.41 -5.35
C SER A 61 17.44 -6.64 -6.22
N GLU A 62 16.38 -7.30 -6.68
CA GLU A 62 16.42 -8.49 -7.52
C GLU A 62 15.54 -8.38 -8.77
N GLN A 63 15.69 -9.34 -9.69
CA GLN A 63 14.79 -9.49 -10.82
C GLN A 63 13.74 -10.54 -10.46
N THR A 64 12.48 -10.27 -10.78
CA THR A 64 11.42 -11.26 -10.64
C THR A 64 10.42 -11.21 -11.78
N GLN A 65 9.92 -12.38 -12.15
CA GLN A 65 8.92 -12.56 -13.21
C GLN A 65 7.49 -12.43 -12.70
N THR A 66 7.27 -12.66 -11.41
CA THR A 66 5.94 -12.70 -10.78
C THR A 66 5.93 -11.91 -9.49
N ALA A 67 4.77 -11.34 -9.13
CA ALA A 67 4.58 -10.64 -7.87
C ALA A 67 3.22 -11.06 -7.30
N THR A 68 3.23 -11.78 -6.18
CA THR A 68 2.00 -12.26 -5.53
C THR A 68 1.76 -11.50 -4.24
N ALA A 69 0.68 -10.72 -4.18
CA ALA A 69 0.34 -9.92 -3.01
C ALA A 69 -0.61 -10.66 -2.06
N GLU A 70 -0.34 -10.48 -0.77
CA GLU A 70 -1.19 -10.84 0.35
C GLU A 70 -1.26 -9.66 1.31
N PHE A 71 -2.41 -9.52 1.97
CA PHE A 71 -2.60 -8.63 3.09
C PHE A 71 -2.79 -9.46 4.35
N GLN A 72 -2.01 -9.19 5.41
CA GLN A 72 -2.15 -9.85 6.70
C GLN A 72 -2.55 -8.85 7.78
N VAL A 73 -3.51 -9.24 8.61
CA VAL A 73 -3.83 -8.56 9.87
C VAL A 73 -3.09 -9.29 10.97
N LEU A 74 -2.14 -8.62 11.62
CA LEU A 74 -1.38 -9.19 12.72
C LEU A 74 -1.93 -8.69 14.07
N ILE A 75 -2.04 -9.61 15.02
CA ILE A 75 -2.36 -9.31 16.42
C ILE A 75 -1.23 -9.86 17.28
N ASN A 76 -0.57 -8.96 18.02
CA ASN A 76 0.62 -9.29 18.81
C ASN A 76 1.71 -10.01 17.98
N GLY A 77 1.88 -9.62 16.72
CA GLY A 77 2.85 -10.21 15.79
C GLY A 77 2.41 -11.50 15.08
N TYR A 78 1.25 -12.07 15.41
CA TYR A 78 0.74 -13.31 14.79
C TYR A 78 -0.36 -13.03 13.76
N PRO A 79 -0.39 -13.73 12.61
CA PRO A 79 -1.42 -13.55 11.59
C PRO A 79 -2.79 -14.00 12.11
N PHE A 80 -3.69 -13.03 12.32
CA PHE A 80 -5.09 -13.28 12.63
C PHE A 80 -5.93 -13.50 11.37
N TYR A 81 -5.58 -12.81 10.29
CA TYR A 81 -6.21 -12.94 8.98
C TYR A 81 -5.16 -12.78 7.88
N THR A 82 -5.32 -13.54 6.80
CA THR A 82 -4.55 -13.42 5.56
C THR A 82 -5.52 -13.41 4.40
N SER A 83 -5.41 -12.41 3.51
CA SER A 83 -6.20 -12.37 2.29
C SER A 83 -5.79 -13.51 1.35
N PRO A 84 -6.68 -13.98 0.46
CA PRO A 84 -6.26 -14.82 -0.65
C PRO A 84 -5.13 -14.15 -1.45
N PRO A 85 -4.17 -14.93 -1.98
CA PRO A 85 -3.09 -14.39 -2.78
C PRO A 85 -3.64 -13.81 -4.10
N VAL A 86 -3.11 -12.66 -4.50
CA VAL A 86 -3.48 -11.96 -5.72
C VAL A 86 -2.25 -11.72 -6.59
N ASP A 87 -2.33 -12.08 -7.87
CA ASP A 87 -1.30 -11.75 -8.85
C ASP A 87 -1.28 -10.23 -9.11
N SER A 88 -0.25 -9.57 -8.60
CA SER A 88 -0.05 -8.12 -8.74
C SER A 88 0.45 -7.71 -10.13
N CYS A 89 0.92 -8.67 -10.94
CA CYS A 89 1.31 -8.40 -12.33
C CYS A 89 0.08 -8.26 -13.25
N LYS A 90 -1.04 -8.89 -12.90
CA LYS A 90 -2.22 -8.99 -13.78
C LYS A 90 -2.99 -7.67 -13.95
N TYR A 91 -2.92 -6.79 -12.96
CA TYR A 91 -3.67 -5.53 -12.94
C TYR A 91 -2.77 -4.28 -12.99
N ASP A 92 -1.51 -4.46 -13.40
CA ASP A 92 -0.48 -3.41 -13.39
C ASP A 92 -0.27 -2.76 -12.01
N ASP A 93 -0.68 -3.43 -10.93
CA ASP A 93 -0.37 -3.03 -9.55
C ASP A 93 1.15 -3.08 -9.35
N VAL A 94 1.83 -4.02 -10.02
CA VAL A 94 3.29 -4.06 -10.21
C VAL A 94 3.58 -4.35 -11.69
N LYS A 95 4.54 -3.64 -12.29
CA LYS A 95 4.93 -3.87 -13.68
C LYS A 95 5.93 -5.01 -13.78
N CYS A 96 5.45 -6.16 -14.24
CA CYS A 96 6.27 -7.35 -14.41
C CYS A 96 6.78 -7.49 -15.86
N PRO A 97 7.98 -8.06 -16.09
CA PRO A 97 8.94 -8.47 -15.07
C PRO A 97 9.55 -7.27 -14.34
N VAL A 98 9.71 -7.40 -13.02
CA VAL A 98 10.38 -6.39 -12.21
C VAL A 98 11.88 -6.57 -12.39
N LYS A 99 12.56 -5.57 -12.95
CA LYS A 99 14.01 -5.62 -13.14
C LYS A 99 14.74 -5.19 -11.87
N LYS A 100 15.92 -5.75 -11.62
CA LYS A 100 16.84 -5.26 -10.59
C LYS A 100 17.13 -3.76 -10.80
N GLY A 101 17.07 -2.99 -9.74
CA GLY A 101 17.24 -1.52 -9.75
C GLY A 101 16.03 -0.75 -10.28
N ALA A 102 14.96 -1.41 -10.74
CA ALA A 102 13.76 -0.72 -11.19
C ALA A 102 13.06 -0.05 -10.01
N LYS A 103 12.74 1.24 -10.18
CA LYS A 103 11.88 1.99 -9.28
C LYS A 103 10.44 1.82 -9.72
N GLN A 104 9.58 1.30 -8.84
CA GLN A 104 8.17 1.06 -9.12
C GLN A 104 7.29 1.50 -7.95
N VAL A 105 5.98 1.48 -8.17
CA VAL A 105 4.98 1.77 -7.16
C VAL A 105 3.96 0.64 -7.19
N TYR A 106 3.88 -0.12 -6.10
CA TYR A 106 2.77 -1.00 -5.83
C TYR A 106 1.54 -0.18 -5.44
N ARG A 107 0.36 -0.54 -5.94
CA ARG A 107 -0.91 0.06 -5.49
C ARG A 107 -1.90 -1.03 -5.11
N GLN A 108 -2.69 -0.77 -4.08
CA GLN A 108 -3.79 -1.64 -3.69
C GLN A 108 -4.98 -0.81 -3.26
N ASN A 109 -6.15 -1.19 -3.76
CA ASN A 109 -7.43 -0.72 -3.25
C ASN A 109 -8.04 -1.80 -2.37
N PHE A 110 -8.57 -1.42 -1.21
CA PHE A 110 -9.26 -2.35 -0.33
C PHE A 110 -10.41 -1.67 0.41
N THR A 111 -11.38 -2.47 0.83
CA THR A 111 -12.54 -2.02 1.61
C THR A 111 -12.47 -2.63 3.00
N VAL A 112 -12.62 -1.81 4.04
CA VAL A 112 -12.83 -2.35 5.40
C VAL A 112 -14.23 -2.95 5.46
N PRO A 113 -14.41 -4.25 5.79
CA PRO A 113 -15.73 -4.85 5.85
C PRO A 113 -16.65 -4.09 6.81
N GLY A 114 -17.92 -3.87 6.41
CA GLY A 114 -18.89 -3.12 7.22
C GLY A 114 -19.16 -3.76 8.60
N PHE A 115 -19.03 -5.08 8.70
CA PHE A 115 -19.19 -5.84 9.93
C PHE A 115 -17.91 -5.95 10.77
N ALA A 116 -16.80 -5.31 10.37
CA ALA A 116 -15.56 -5.35 11.12
C ALA A 116 -15.76 -4.73 12.52
N ARG A 117 -15.14 -5.33 13.54
CA ARG A 117 -15.16 -4.79 14.91
C ARG A 117 -14.04 -3.74 15.08
N PRO A 118 -14.25 -2.69 15.88
CA PRO A 118 -13.17 -1.79 16.25
C PRO A 118 -12.04 -2.55 16.95
N MET A 119 -10.82 -2.37 16.48
CA MET A 119 -9.64 -3.07 17.00
C MET A 119 -8.35 -2.39 16.58
N LYS A 120 -7.28 -2.57 17.37
CA LYS A 120 -5.91 -2.24 16.98
C LYS A 120 -5.25 -3.47 16.37
N PHE A 121 -4.44 -3.28 15.35
CA PHE A 121 -3.75 -4.36 14.64
C PHE A 121 -2.56 -3.80 13.86
N ASP A 122 -1.65 -4.67 13.46
CA ASP A 122 -0.64 -4.31 12.48
C ASP A 122 -1.06 -4.80 11.08
N ALA A 123 -1.15 -3.86 10.16
CA ALA A 123 -1.40 -4.11 8.75
C ALA A 123 -0.09 -4.52 8.07
N LYS A 124 -0.01 -5.73 7.55
CA LYS A 124 1.14 -6.21 6.80
C LYS A 124 0.80 -6.35 5.32
N TRP A 125 1.39 -5.48 4.50
CA TRP A 125 1.39 -5.62 3.04
C TRP A 125 2.58 -6.46 2.63
N TYR A 126 2.32 -7.59 2.00
CA TYR A 126 3.30 -8.61 1.71
C TYR A 126 3.20 -8.99 0.23
N ILE A 127 4.29 -8.82 -0.52
CA ILE A 127 4.37 -9.24 -1.92
C ILE A 127 5.55 -10.18 -2.05
N GLN A 128 5.27 -11.36 -2.59
CA GLN A 128 6.25 -12.39 -2.85
C GLN A 128 6.73 -12.36 -4.29
N ASP A 129 8.03 -12.58 -4.49
CA ASP A 129 8.63 -12.83 -5.79
C ASP A 129 8.37 -14.29 -6.27
N ASP A 130 8.95 -14.65 -7.40
CA ASP A 130 8.96 -16.00 -7.97
C ASP A 130 9.63 -17.06 -7.07
N ASN A 131 10.50 -16.66 -6.15
CA ASN A 131 11.17 -17.51 -5.17
C ASN A 131 10.46 -17.55 -3.81
N LYS A 132 9.26 -16.97 -3.70
CA LYS A 132 8.47 -16.81 -2.46
C LYS A 132 9.13 -15.92 -1.40
N LYS A 133 10.17 -15.17 -1.76
CA LYS A 133 10.83 -14.17 -0.92
C LYS A 133 10.03 -12.89 -0.85
N PRO A 134 10.13 -12.13 0.26
CA PRO A 134 9.44 -10.86 0.40
C PRO A 134 10.05 -9.78 -0.49
N LEU A 135 9.49 -9.61 -1.70
CA LEU A 135 9.79 -8.48 -2.57
C LEU A 135 9.40 -7.16 -1.89
N ILE A 136 8.18 -7.09 -1.35
CA ILE A 136 7.71 -5.98 -0.53
C ILE A 136 7.16 -6.55 0.77
N CYS A 137 7.58 -5.99 1.90
CA CYS A 137 7.04 -6.31 3.21
C CYS A 137 7.04 -5.06 4.07
N THR A 138 5.84 -4.54 4.37
CA THR A 138 5.68 -3.39 5.26
C THR A 138 4.68 -3.73 6.34
N ILE A 139 5.00 -3.42 7.60
CA ILE A 139 4.13 -3.63 8.76
C ILE A 139 3.82 -2.26 9.35
N THR A 140 2.54 -1.89 9.41
CA THR A 140 2.09 -0.58 9.88
C THR A 140 1.04 -0.72 10.97
N PRO A 141 1.18 -0.07 12.13
CA PRO A 141 0.15 -0.08 13.16
C PRO A 141 -1.09 0.72 12.72
N MET A 142 -2.25 0.11 12.84
CA MET A 142 -3.54 0.69 12.40
C MET A 142 -4.66 0.40 13.40
N ASN A 143 -5.75 1.14 13.26
CA ASN A 143 -6.97 0.95 14.05
C ASN A 143 -8.18 0.89 13.13
N ILE A 144 -9.10 -0.06 13.35
CA ILE A 144 -10.47 0.07 12.85
C ILE A 144 -11.27 0.88 13.86
N VAL A 145 -11.95 1.92 13.38
CA VAL A 145 -12.87 2.77 14.15
C VAL A 145 -14.30 2.60 13.65
N SER A 146 -15.28 3.01 14.47
CA SER A 146 -16.70 2.93 14.10
C SER A 146 -17.13 4.05 13.17
#